data_AF-A0A258HJM2-F1
#
_entry.id   AF-A0A258HJM2-F1
#
_cell.length_a   1.000
_cell.length_b   1.000
_cell.length_c   1.000
_cell.angle_alpha   90.00
_cell.angle_beta   90.00
_cell.angle_gamma   90.00
#
_symmetry.space_group_name_H-M   'P 1'
#
loop_
_entity.id
_entity.type
_entity.pdbx_description
1 polymer ?
#
loop_
_entity_poly.entity_id
_entity_poly.type
_entity_poly.pdbx_seq_one_letter_code
_entity_poly.pdbx_strand_id
1 'polypeptide(L)'
;MTLETDHSAADDDIARIRESAARLGVQLDEDAALQWLAAIAADAASDDHIVTHESGTFGHRVTMLDFTPRDLERFRRIGQVVEVTGPPEIAESALALSGSAAQSKIQSFPGDCDYFQRLNIKAATREEACRIMADLMRSAARRTYTGDAFQFLEGKLGSYPVDCVHGGHPRKHGSPITWTPAEIEAERIELTLADGTVQTLTWYEAALDPGWCKLDWVVTDPQRKSLSNASNVIDVTWEAPDGEIVPLDGYLDAYFQEVYLEADDLPTFTKVVQHVSDDALDEYVERLEEEVRKYLTKQVNYGKAAKRMYNIFRLSGRHLDAAYVRELFDEPATILYQVWSLISTLDNATQPGSSIPIDAVRDQADALMIQVIQMLDGEEEAEIVSALLSLRRTLEDQDAGERRTAEVEAAQNRVINLVNTFFRDKLEGVPTIREYIRAMQGEPA
;
A
#
# COMPACT_ATOMS: atom_id res chain seq x y z
N MET A 1 -8.98 4.07 43.20
CA MET A 1 -8.65 5.51 43.09
C MET A 1 -7.58 5.68 42.01
N THR A 2 -7.83 5.09 40.84
CA THR A 2 -6.84 4.92 39.75
C THR A 2 -7.50 5.06 38.37
N LEU A 3 -8.83 5.22 38.32
CA LEU A 3 -9.61 5.39 37.09
C LEU A 3 -9.92 6.87 36.78
N GLU A 4 -9.94 7.75 37.78
CA GLU A 4 -10.21 9.20 37.58
C GLU A 4 -9.01 9.97 37.02
N THR A 5 -7.78 9.48 37.23
CA THR A 5 -6.55 10.15 36.77
C THR A 5 -6.26 9.94 35.28
N ASP A 6 -6.74 8.83 34.70
CA ASP A 6 -6.46 8.47 33.31
C ASP A 6 -7.38 9.22 32.32
N HIS A 7 -8.64 9.48 32.73
CA HIS A 7 -9.56 10.34 31.96
C HIS A 7 -9.08 11.80 31.87
N SER A 8 -8.52 12.35 32.94
CA SER A 8 -8.03 13.74 32.95
C SER A 8 -6.88 13.99 31.98
N ALA A 9 -5.99 13.01 31.78
CA ALA A 9 -4.86 13.15 30.86
C ALA A 9 -5.31 13.08 29.39
N ALA A 10 -6.21 12.14 29.07
CA ALA A 10 -6.79 12.02 27.73
C ALA A 10 -7.59 13.27 27.32
N ASP A 11 -8.37 13.85 28.25
CA ASP A 11 -9.14 15.07 28.00
C ASP A 11 -8.23 16.29 27.72
N ASP A 12 -7.13 16.43 28.46
CA ASP A 12 -6.13 17.49 28.25
C ASP A 12 -5.36 17.32 26.93
N ASP A 13 -5.08 16.07 26.56
CA ASP A 13 -4.46 15.69 25.28
C ASP A 13 -5.32 16.09 24.08
N ILE A 14 -6.63 15.83 24.17
CA ILE A 14 -7.59 16.20 23.13
C ILE A 14 -7.79 17.70 23.04
N ALA A 15 -7.79 18.42 24.16
CA ALA A 15 -7.85 19.88 24.14
C ALA A 15 -6.69 20.48 23.34
N ARG A 16 -5.48 19.91 23.42
CA ARG A 16 -4.30 20.35 22.65
C ARG A 16 -4.39 20.02 21.16
N ILE A 17 -4.88 18.84 20.81
CA ILE A 17 -5.12 18.48 19.39
C ILE A 17 -6.20 19.39 18.83
N ARG A 18 -7.29 19.62 19.56
CA ARG A 18 -8.39 20.50 19.17
C ARG A 18 -7.93 21.93 18.92
N GLU A 19 -7.11 22.51 19.80
CA GLU A 19 -6.56 23.86 19.59
C GLU A 19 -5.71 23.92 18.32
N SER A 20 -4.89 22.91 18.09
CA SER A 20 -4.02 22.83 16.90
C SER A 20 -4.84 22.64 15.61
N ALA A 21 -5.82 21.74 15.62
CA ALA A 21 -6.72 21.49 14.49
C ALA A 21 -7.57 22.73 14.17
N ALA A 22 -8.17 23.37 15.18
CA ALA A 22 -8.97 24.58 15.00
C ALA A 22 -8.15 25.75 14.44
N ARG A 23 -6.92 25.96 14.93
CA ARG A 23 -6.01 27.00 14.41
C ARG A 23 -5.67 26.78 12.94
N LEU A 24 -5.56 25.52 12.53
CA LEU A 24 -5.17 25.14 11.18
C LEU A 24 -6.38 24.91 10.27
N GLY A 25 -7.61 25.05 10.77
CA GLY A 25 -8.84 24.77 10.00
C GLY A 25 -8.93 23.31 9.59
N VAL A 26 -8.60 22.38 10.49
CA VAL A 26 -8.83 20.94 10.36
C VAL A 26 -10.08 20.59 11.18
N GLN A 27 -11.06 19.93 10.57
CA GLN A 27 -12.22 19.36 11.24
C GLN A 27 -11.82 18.04 11.90
N LEU A 28 -11.99 17.97 13.21
CA LEU A 28 -11.65 16.79 14.01
C LEU A 28 -12.93 16.07 14.42
N ASP A 29 -13.02 14.78 14.14
CA ASP A 29 -14.04 13.91 14.75
C ASP A 29 -13.60 13.57 16.18
N GLU A 30 -14.10 14.35 17.14
CA GLU A 30 -13.71 14.27 18.55
C GLU A 30 -13.99 12.88 19.15
N ASP A 31 -15.14 12.29 18.81
CA ASP A 31 -15.53 10.98 19.33
C ASP A 31 -14.64 9.88 18.75
N ALA A 32 -14.34 9.93 17.46
CA ALA A 32 -13.45 8.96 16.81
C ALA A 32 -11.98 9.08 17.25
N ALA A 33 -11.51 10.30 17.55
CA ALA A 33 -10.17 10.53 18.09
C ALA A 33 -10.04 10.05 19.54
N LEU A 34 -11.05 10.32 20.37
CA LEU A 34 -11.19 9.82 21.74
C LEU A 34 -11.13 8.29 21.80
N GLN A 35 -11.96 7.65 20.97
CA GLN A 35 -12.06 6.20 20.94
C GLN A 35 -10.74 5.56 20.50
N TRP A 36 -10.02 6.19 19.58
CA TRP A 36 -8.71 5.75 19.11
C TRP A 36 -7.62 5.90 20.17
N LEU A 37 -7.54 7.05 20.86
CA LEU A 37 -6.59 7.26 21.96
C LEU A 37 -6.85 6.29 23.13
N ALA A 38 -8.12 6.07 23.48
CA ALA A 38 -8.50 5.12 24.52
C ALA A 38 -8.11 3.67 24.16
N ALA A 39 -8.25 3.28 22.89
CA ALA A 39 -7.83 1.95 22.44
C ALA A 39 -6.30 1.77 22.48
N ILE A 40 -5.52 2.80 22.15
CA ILE A 40 -4.05 2.77 22.31
C ILE A 40 -3.67 2.61 23.77
N ALA A 41 -4.30 3.36 24.68
CA ALA A 41 -4.02 3.24 26.11
C ALA A 41 -4.36 1.83 26.64
N ALA A 42 -5.48 1.26 26.20
CA ALA A 42 -5.87 -0.10 26.53
C ALA A 42 -4.96 -1.18 25.89
N ASP A 43 -4.35 -0.88 24.74
CA ASP A 43 -3.40 -1.75 24.06
C ASP A 43 -2.06 -1.79 24.78
N ALA A 44 -1.55 -0.64 25.24
CA ALA A 44 -0.34 -0.54 26.05
C ALA A 44 -0.43 -1.26 27.41
N ALA A 45 -1.65 -1.54 27.89
CA ALA A 45 -1.92 -2.22 29.15
C ALA A 45 -2.13 -3.75 29.01
N SER A 46 -2.09 -4.28 27.79
CA SER A 46 -2.39 -5.68 27.45
C SER A 46 -1.20 -6.34 26.75
N ASP A 47 -0.83 -7.56 27.13
CA ASP A 47 0.16 -8.35 26.38
C ASP A 47 -0.43 -8.94 25.08
N ASP A 48 -1.76 -8.90 24.92
CA ASP A 48 -2.48 -9.38 23.73
C ASP A 48 -2.97 -8.19 22.87
N HIS A 49 -2.21 -7.92 21.81
CA HIS A 49 -2.42 -6.80 20.87
C HIS A 49 -3.27 -7.20 19.66
N ILE A 50 -3.47 -8.51 19.42
CA ILE A 50 -4.24 -9.03 18.29
C ILE A 50 -5.70 -9.20 18.72
N VAL A 51 -6.60 -8.54 18.00
CA VAL A 51 -8.04 -8.66 18.24
C VAL A 51 -8.72 -9.31 17.06
N THR A 52 -9.70 -10.16 17.35
CA THR A 52 -10.60 -10.73 16.34
C THR A 52 -11.88 -9.90 16.29
N HIS A 53 -12.29 -9.51 15.08
CA HIS A 53 -13.55 -8.83 14.83
C HIS A 53 -14.66 -9.86 14.56
N GLU A 54 -15.92 -9.49 14.81
CA GLU A 54 -17.08 -10.39 14.62
C GLU A 54 -17.20 -10.94 13.18
N SER A 55 -16.64 -10.21 12.21
CA SER A 55 -16.58 -10.65 10.82
C SER A 55 -15.61 -11.80 10.57
N GLY A 56 -14.78 -12.19 11.54
CA GLY A 56 -13.72 -13.18 11.41
C GLY A 56 -12.40 -12.62 10.86
N THR A 57 -12.23 -11.29 10.80
CA THR A 57 -10.92 -10.67 10.53
C THR A 57 -10.16 -10.49 11.82
N PHE A 58 -8.84 -10.45 11.78
CA PHE A 58 -8.02 -10.16 12.96
C PHE A 58 -6.80 -9.31 12.61
N GLY A 59 -6.25 -8.63 13.61
CA GLY A 59 -5.09 -7.79 13.43
C GLY A 59 -4.81 -6.97 14.68
N HIS A 60 -3.84 -6.08 14.58
CA HIS A 60 -3.49 -5.19 15.68
C HIS A 60 -4.69 -4.30 16.07
N ARG A 61 -5.02 -4.21 17.37
CA ARG A 61 -6.22 -3.52 17.89
C ARG A 61 -6.45 -2.14 17.31
N VAL A 62 -5.40 -1.32 17.32
CA VAL A 62 -5.43 0.06 16.83
C VAL A 62 -5.72 0.13 15.32
N THR A 63 -5.18 -0.80 14.54
CA THR A 63 -5.40 -0.88 13.09
C THR A 63 -6.84 -1.29 12.77
N MET A 64 -7.41 -2.21 13.57
CA MET A 64 -8.78 -2.69 13.39
C MET A 64 -9.85 -1.60 13.58
N LEU A 65 -9.56 -0.53 14.33
CA LEU A 65 -10.50 0.58 14.54
C LEU A 65 -10.80 1.40 13.28
N ASP A 66 -9.91 1.37 12.30
CA ASP A 66 -10.10 2.17 11.09
C ASP A 66 -11.10 1.53 10.12
N PHE A 67 -11.47 0.25 10.32
CA PHE A 67 -12.27 -0.52 9.38
C PHE A 67 -13.75 -0.62 9.75
N THR A 68 -14.60 -0.43 8.75
CA THR A 68 -16.02 -0.81 8.83
C THR A 68 -16.23 -2.24 8.32
N PRO A 69 -17.30 -2.95 8.74
CA PRO A 69 -17.63 -4.27 8.20
C PRO A 69 -17.76 -4.29 6.67
N ARG A 70 -18.27 -3.19 6.10
CA ARG A 70 -18.42 -3.04 4.64
C ARG A 70 -17.07 -2.95 3.93
N ASP A 71 -16.10 -2.27 4.52
CA ASP A 71 -14.76 -2.17 3.95
C ASP A 71 -14.04 -3.53 3.99
N LEU A 72 -14.13 -4.24 5.12
CA LEU A 72 -13.56 -5.58 5.25
C LEU A 72 -14.16 -6.56 4.24
N GLU A 73 -15.47 -6.52 4.02
CA GLU A 73 -16.13 -7.37 3.02
C GLU A 73 -15.64 -7.06 1.59
N ARG A 74 -15.44 -5.77 1.27
CA ARG A 74 -14.85 -5.35 -0.02
C ARG A 74 -13.45 -5.94 -0.19
N PHE A 75 -12.59 -5.78 0.82
CA PHE A 75 -11.23 -6.28 0.78
C PHE A 75 -11.17 -7.81 0.69
N ARG A 76 -12.06 -8.54 1.36
CA ARG A 76 -12.18 -10.00 1.17
C ARG A 76 -12.50 -10.41 -0.26
N ARG A 77 -13.44 -9.71 -0.93
CA ARG A 77 -13.79 -10.03 -2.32
C ARG A 77 -12.61 -9.82 -3.28
N ILE A 78 -11.81 -8.77 -3.07
CA ILE A 78 -10.59 -8.52 -3.85
C ILE A 78 -9.50 -9.54 -3.44
N GLY A 79 -9.40 -9.88 -2.16
CA GLY A 79 -8.51 -10.91 -1.61
C GLY A 79 -8.60 -12.24 -2.35
N GLN A 80 -9.82 -12.69 -2.67
CA GLN A 80 -10.07 -13.92 -3.45
C GLN A 80 -9.42 -13.92 -4.84
N VAL A 81 -9.16 -12.74 -5.42
CA VAL A 81 -8.47 -12.60 -6.70
C VAL A 81 -6.97 -12.68 -6.47
N VAL A 82 -6.45 -11.88 -5.53
CA VAL A 82 -5.02 -11.60 -5.39
C VAL A 82 -4.25 -12.66 -4.59
N GLU A 83 -4.93 -13.49 -3.81
CA GLU A 83 -4.30 -14.49 -2.96
C GLU A 83 -3.61 -15.61 -3.77
N VAL A 84 -2.37 -15.94 -3.38
CA VAL A 84 -1.61 -17.06 -3.90
C VAL A 84 -1.84 -18.30 -3.05
N THR A 85 -2.78 -19.14 -3.48
CA THR A 85 -3.16 -20.35 -2.75
C THR A 85 -2.49 -21.61 -3.32
N GLY A 86 -2.12 -22.56 -2.47
CA GLY A 86 -1.68 -23.91 -2.85
C GLY A 86 -2.43 -25.00 -2.09
N PRO A 87 -2.12 -26.29 -2.34
CA PRO A 87 -2.65 -27.38 -1.54
C PRO A 87 -2.21 -27.22 -0.06
N PRO A 88 -3.13 -27.32 0.92
CA PRO A 88 -2.84 -26.99 2.32
C PRO A 88 -1.78 -27.90 2.97
N GLU A 89 -1.56 -29.09 2.42
CA GLU A 89 -0.49 -30.00 2.81
C GLU A 89 0.92 -29.52 2.42
N ILE A 90 1.02 -28.62 1.43
CA ILE A 90 2.27 -28.11 0.85
C ILE A 90 2.46 -26.61 1.16
N ALA A 91 1.38 -25.82 1.10
CA ALA A 91 1.44 -24.37 1.23
C ALA A 91 0.37 -23.86 2.19
N GLU A 92 0.81 -23.20 3.24
CA GLU A 92 -0.04 -22.51 4.21
C GLU A 92 -0.03 -21.01 3.86
N SER A 93 -1.22 -20.45 3.62
CA SER A 93 -1.42 -19.05 3.27
C SER A 93 -2.05 -18.30 4.45
N ALA A 94 -1.69 -17.03 4.61
CA ALA A 94 -2.42 -16.08 5.43
C ALA A 94 -2.41 -14.72 4.72
N LEU A 95 -3.58 -14.26 4.28
CA LEU A 95 -3.71 -13.02 3.51
C LEU A 95 -4.16 -11.87 4.42
N ALA A 96 -3.37 -10.80 4.40
CA ALA A 96 -3.66 -9.57 5.12
C ALA A 96 -3.72 -8.36 4.19
N LEU A 97 -4.47 -7.35 4.63
CA LEU A 97 -4.26 -5.98 4.17
C LEU A 97 -2.99 -5.45 4.81
N SER A 98 -2.22 -4.68 4.05
CA SER A 98 -0.98 -4.09 4.52
C SER A 98 -0.78 -2.69 3.95
N GLY A 99 0.31 -2.05 4.37
CA GLY A 99 0.73 -0.75 3.89
C GLY A 99 -0.39 0.27 3.99
N SER A 100 -0.77 0.85 2.85
CA SER A 100 -1.80 1.87 2.82
C SER A 100 -3.19 1.28 3.06
N ALA A 101 -3.52 0.12 2.46
CA ALA A 101 -4.85 -0.48 2.58
C ALA A 101 -5.21 -0.90 4.01
N ALA A 102 -4.21 -1.14 4.87
CA ALA A 102 -4.38 -1.37 6.30
C ALA A 102 -4.80 -0.13 7.11
N GLN A 103 -4.81 1.06 6.52
CA GLN A 103 -5.13 2.31 7.19
C GLN A 103 -6.38 2.92 6.55
N SER A 104 -7.52 2.25 6.69
CA SER A 104 -8.76 2.56 5.96
C SER A 104 -9.25 4.00 6.17
N LYS A 105 -9.13 4.56 7.38
CA LYS A 105 -9.41 5.98 7.65
C LYS A 105 -8.47 6.90 6.85
N ILE A 106 -7.18 6.57 6.83
CA ILE A 106 -6.11 7.28 6.09
C ILE A 106 -6.16 7.01 4.57
N GLN A 107 -6.93 6.02 4.12
CA GLN A 107 -7.15 5.62 2.70
C GLN A 107 -8.63 5.61 2.31
N SER A 108 -9.47 6.45 2.90
CA SER A 108 -10.92 6.45 2.68
C SER A 108 -11.35 6.59 1.20
N PHE A 109 -10.43 6.96 0.31
CA PHE A 109 -10.70 7.52 -1.01
C PHE A 109 -9.65 7.10 -2.06
N PRO A 110 -10.06 6.37 -3.12
CA PRO A 110 -9.55 5.04 -3.45
C PRO A 110 -8.00 4.98 -3.49
N GLY A 111 -7.44 4.38 -2.45
CA GLY A 111 -6.05 3.93 -2.43
C GLY A 111 -5.90 2.60 -3.18
N ASP A 112 -4.65 2.30 -3.54
CA ASP A 112 -4.27 0.97 -3.99
C ASP A 112 -4.68 -0.06 -2.93
N CYS A 113 -5.19 -1.21 -3.35
CA CYS A 113 -5.52 -2.32 -2.47
C CYS A 113 -4.25 -3.13 -2.24
N ASP A 114 -3.45 -2.69 -1.27
CA ASP A 114 -2.19 -3.32 -0.88
C ASP A 114 -2.44 -4.51 0.05
N TYR A 115 -2.09 -5.70 -0.43
CA TYR A 115 -2.10 -6.94 0.33
C TYR A 115 -0.68 -7.36 0.67
N PHE A 116 -0.59 -8.06 1.78
CA PHE A 116 0.57 -8.79 2.20
C PHE A 116 0.14 -10.22 2.51
N GLN A 117 0.91 -11.19 2.04
CA GLN A 117 0.59 -12.58 2.23
C GLN A 117 1.77 -13.31 2.83
N ARG A 118 1.54 -14.00 3.95
CA ARG A 118 2.49 -15.00 4.45
C ARG A 118 2.22 -16.30 3.72
N LEU A 119 3.23 -16.81 3.03
CA LEU A 119 3.15 -18.07 2.30
C LEU A 119 4.23 -19.02 2.82
N ASN A 120 3.85 -19.91 3.73
CA ASN A 120 4.75 -20.91 4.28
C ASN A 120 4.70 -22.20 3.44
N ILE A 121 5.84 -22.60 2.91
CA ILE A 121 5.97 -23.74 1.99
C ILE A 121 6.71 -24.88 2.68
N LYS A 122 6.04 -26.03 2.78
CA LYS A 122 6.60 -27.28 3.26
C LYS A 122 7.27 -28.02 2.11
N ALA A 123 8.58 -28.22 2.20
CA ALA A 123 9.35 -28.91 1.17
C ALA A 123 10.58 -29.60 1.76
N ALA A 124 11.13 -30.59 1.05
CA ALA A 124 12.31 -31.32 1.51
C ALA A 124 13.59 -30.47 1.44
N THR A 125 13.67 -29.53 0.49
CA THR A 125 14.80 -28.61 0.34
C THR A 125 14.33 -27.18 0.03
N ARG A 126 15.18 -26.19 0.32
CA ARG A 126 14.94 -24.79 -0.05
C ARG A 126 14.70 -24.62 -1.55
N GLU A 127 15.46 -25.31 -2.40
CA GLU A 127 15.30 -25.23 -3.85
C GLU A 127 13.96 -25.83 -4.33
N GLU A 128 13.43 -26.82 -3.61
CA GLU A 128 12.08 -27.33 -3.86
C GLU A 128 11.02 -26.32 -3.42
N ALA A 129 11.20 -25.68 -2.26
CA ALA A 129 10.32 -24.60 -1.81
C ALA A 129 10.29 -23.41 -2.80
N CYS A 130 11.45 -22.98 -3.30
CA CYS A 130 11.56 -21.95 -4.35
C CYS A 130 10.79 -22.36 -5.62
N ARG A 131 10.87 -23.63 -6.03
CA ARG A 131 10.12 -24.13 -7.18
C ARG A 131 8.61 -24.09 -6.95
N ILE A 132 8.15 -24.58 -5.79
CA ILE A 132 6.74 -24.56 -5.40
C ILE A 132 6.21 -23.11 -5.37
N MET A 133 6.96 -22.18 -4.76
CA MET A 133 6.60 -20.75 -4.75
C MET A 133 6.43 -20.22 -6.17
N ALA A 134 7.40 -20.47 -7.06
CA ALA A 134 7.33 -20.04 -8.46
C ALA A 134 6.10 -20.62 -9.18
N ASP A 135 5.77 -21.89 -8.93
CA ASP A 135 4.59 -22.55 -9.50
C ASP A 135 3.29 -21.92 -8.99
N LEU A 136 3.20 -21.63 -7.69
CA LEU A 136 2.01 -21.04 -7.08
C LEU A 136 1.78 -19.60 -7.57
N MET A 137 2.82 -18.76 -7.58
CA MET A 137 2.75 -17.40 -8.11
C MET A 137 2.33 -17.38 -9.58
N ARG A 138 2.94 -18.25 -10.40
CA ARG A 138 2.57 -18.38 -11.81
C ARG A 138 1.14 -18.87 -11.98
N SER A 139 0.70 -19.85 -11.18
CA SER A 139 -0.68 -20.35 -11.22
C SER A 139 -1.69 -19.26 -10.86
N ALA A 140 -1.38 -18.42 -9.87
CA ALA A 140 -2.21 -17.27 -9.51
C ALA A 140 -2.28 -16.24 -10.65
N ALA A 141 -1.14 -15.87 -11.26
CA ALA A 141 -1.08 -14.97 -12.41
C ALA A 141 -1.89 -15.50 -13.60
N ARG A 142 -1.80 -16.80 -13.91
CA ARG A 142 -2.57 -17.42 -15.01
C ARG A 142 -4.07 -17.47 -14.72
N ARG A 143 -4.45 -17.86 -13.50
CA ARG A 143 -5.85 -17.90 -13.06
C ARG A 143 -6.51 -16.52 -13.15
N THR A 144 -5.73 -15.46 -12.97
CA THR A 144 -6.21 -14.08 -12.90
C THR A 144 -5.79 -13.23 -14.09
N TYR A 145 -5.31 -13.86 -15.18
CA TYR A 145 -4.78 -13.18 -16.35
C TYR A 145 -5.75 -12.11 -16.89
N THR A 146 -7.02 -12.50 -17.09
CA THR A 146 -8.14 -11.61 -17.41
C THR A 146 -9.43 -12.14 -16.79
N GLY A 147 -10.28 -11.26 -16.28
CA GLY A 147 -11.64 -11.58 -15.84
C GLY A 147 -12.56 -10.36 -15.94
N ASP A 148 -13.87 -10.55 -15.75
CA ASP A 148 -14.87 -9.48 -15.86
C ASP A 148 -14.62 -8.31 -14.88
N ALA A 149 -13.94 -8.59 -13.76
CA ALA A 149 -13.72 -7.64 -12.67
C ALA A 149 -12.24 -7.40 -12.31
N PHE A 150 -11.29 -7.98 -13.06
CA PHE A 150 -9.86 -7.83 -12.78
C PHE A 150 -8.99 -8.14 -14.00
N GLN A 151 -7.78 -7.61 -13.98
CA GLN A 151 -6.74 -7.90 -14.97
C GLN A 151 -5.38 -7.95 -14.26
N PHE A 152 -4.63 -9.04 -14.49
CA PHE A 152 -3.26 -9.15 -14.03
C PHE A 152 -2.34 -8.26 -14.87
N LEU A 153 -1.44 -7.52 -14.21
CA LEU A 153 -0.55 -6.55 -14.83
C LEU A 153 0.89 -7.07 -14.93
N GLU A 154 1.49 -7.43 -13.81
CA GLU A 154 2.90 -7.81 -13.72
C GLU A 154 3.20 -8.63 -12.47
N GLY A 155 4.31 -9.37 -12.49
CA GLY A 155 4.86 -10.05 -11.32
C GLY A 155 6.30 -9.64 -11.07
N LYS A 156 6.74 -9.68 -9.81
CA LYS A 156 8.12 -9.50 -9.40
C LYS A 156 8.62 -10.79 -8.77
N LEU A 157 9.75 -11.27 -9.30
CA LEU A 157 10.42 -12.47 -8.83
C LEU A 157 11.87 -12.44 -9.30
N GLY A 158 12.80 -12.55 -8.37
CA GLY A 158 14.23 -12.60 -8.60
C GLY A 158 14.87 -11.24 -8.88
N SER A 159 16.19 -11.26 -9.03
CA SER A 159 17.03 -10.10 -9.33
C SER A 159 17.88 -10.34 -10.57
N TYR A 160 18.21 -9.28 -11.31
CA TYR A 160 19.06 -9.42 -12.50
C TYR A 160 20.46 -9.91 -12.11
N PRO A 161 20.95 -11.02 -12.70
CA PRO A 161 22.23 -11.62 -12.34
C PRO A 161 23.44 -10.85 -12.89
N VAL A 162 23.23 -9.94 -13.83
CA VAL A 162 24.24 -9.06 -14.43
C VAL A 162 23.60 -7.77 -14.95
N ASP A 163 24.42 -6.74 -15.19
CA ASP A 163 23.98 -5.56 -15.95
C ASP A 163 23.58 -5.99 -17.37
N CYS A 164 22.36 -5.63 -17.80
CA CYS A 164 21.80 -6.06 -19.08
C CYS A 164 20.75 -5.08 -19.61
N VAL A 165 20.23 -5.36 -20.81
CA VAL A 165 19.04 -4.71 -21.37
C VAL A 165 17.91 -5.74 -21.40
N HIS A 166 16.77 -5.39 -20.80
CA HIS A 166 15.54 -6.19 -20.77
C HIS A 166 14.35 -5.31 -21.14
N GLY A 167 13.51 -5.75 -22.08
CA GLY A 167 12.38 -4.96 -22.58
C GLY A 167 12.79 -3.61 -23.19
N GLY A 168 13.98 -3.54 -23.81
CA GLY A 168 14.53 -2.31 -24.39
C GLY A 168 15.14 -1.31 -23.39
N HIS A 169 15.14 -1.62 -22.09
CA HIS A 169 15.62 -0.73 -21.03
C HIS A 169 16.86 -1.29 -20.33
N PRO A 170 17.84 -0.45 -19.95
CA PRO A 170 18.98 -0.89 -19.17
C PRO A 170 18.56 -1.27 -17.74
N ARG A 171 19.10 -2.38 -17.25
CA ARG A 171 18.86 -2.94 -15.93
C ARG A 171 20.19 -3.18 -15.22
N LYS A 172 20.21 -2.91 -13.92
CA LYS A 172 21.40 -3.07 -13.09
C LYS A 172 21.39 -4.43 -12.41
N HIS A 173 22.56 -5.03 -12.26
CA HIS A 173 22.79 -6.18 -11.41
C HIS A 173 22.17 -5.97 -10.02
N GLY A 174 21.47 -7.00 -9.51
CA GLY A 174 20.81 -6.98 -8.20
C GLY A 174 19.51 -6.16 -8.13
N SER A 175 19.09 -5.50 -9.22
CA SER A 175 17.76 -4.86 -9.24
C SER A 175 16.65 -5.90 -9.44
N PRO A 176 15.45 -5.72 -8.84
CA PRO A 176 14.35 -6.66 -8.98
C PRO A 176 13.92 -6.84 -10.44
N ILE A 177 13.57 -8.07 -10.82
CA ILE A 177 13.02 -8.39 -12.14
C ILE A 177 11.51 -8.19 -12.10
N THR A 178 10.99 -7.50 -13.11
CA THR A 178 9.55 -7.38 -13.37
C THR A 178 9.23 -8.19 -14.60
N TRP A 179 8.25 -9.08 -14.48
CA TRP A 179 7.81 -10.02 -15.48
C TRP A 179 6.43 -9.62 -15.96
N THR A 180 6.28 -9.47 -17.28
CA THR A 180 4.99 -9.28 -17.92
C THR A 180 4.18 -10.58 -17.91
N PRO A 181 2.85 -10.52 -18.10
CA PRO A 181 2.02 -11.72 -18.14
C PRO A 181 2.45 -12.70 -19.24
N ALA A 182 2.95 -12.18 -20.36
CA ALA A 182 3.46 -13.00 -21.46
C ALA A 182 4.79 -13.71 -21.09
N GLU A 183 5.67 -13.04 -20.36
CA GLU A 183 6.94 -13.61 -19.91
C GLU A 183 6.73 -14.67 -18.82
N ILE A 184 5.76 -14.47 -17.92
CA ILE A 184 5.34 -15.49 -16.93
C ILE A 184 4.76 -16.72 -17.64
N GLU A 185 3.93 -16.54 -18.67
CA GLU A 185 3.42 -17.68 -19.45
C GLU A 185 4.55 -18.41 -20.19
N ALA A 186 5.50 -17.68 -20.76
CA ALA A 186 6.66 -18.22 -21.48
C ALA A 186 7.73 -18.85 -20.56
N GLU A 187 7.67 -18.59 -19.26
CA GLU A 187 8.60 -19.07 -18.22
C GLU A 187 10.06 -18.60 -18.44
N ARG A 188 10.27 -17.52 -19.20
CA ARG A 188 11.61 -17.00 -19.51
C ARG A 188 11.59 -15.56 -20.02
N ILE A 189 12.73 -14.90 -19.85
CA ILE A 189 13.06 -13.60 -20.46
C ILE A 189 14.37 -13.68 -21.22
N GLU A 190 14.56 -12.74 -22.14
CA GLU A 190 15.82 -12.54 -22.87
C GLU A 190 16.52 -11.27 -22.36
N LEU A 191 17.78 -11.44 -21.97
CA LEU A 191 18.65 -10.39 -21.46
C LEU A 191 19.75 -10.13 -22.48
N THR A 192 19.85 -8.90 -22.99
CA THR A 192 20.95 -8.52 -23.87
C THR A 192 22.09 -7.94 -23.04
N LEU A 193 23.25 -8.60 -23.10
CA LEU A 193 24.46 -8.18 -22.38
C LEU A 193 25.19 -7.05 -23.11
N ALA A 194 26.16 -6.43 -22.45
CA ALA A 194 26.92 -5.31 -22.99
C ALA A 194 27.72 -5.64 -24.27
N ASP A 195 28.07 -6.91 -24.47
CA ASP A 195 28.76 -7.41 -25.67
C ASP A 195 27.81 -7.79 -26.82
N GLY A 196 26.49 -7.63 -26.62
CA GLY A 196 25.45 -8.01 -27.56
C GLY A 196 25.01 -9.47 -27.47
N THR A 197 25.59 -10.26 -26.56
CA THR A 197 25.16 -11.63 -26.30
C THR A 197 23.75 -11.63 -25.70
N VAL A 198 22.88 -12.52 -26.19
CA VAL A 198 21.55 -12.75 -25.60
C VAL A 198 21.64 -13.93 -24.63
N GLN A 199 21.31 -13.68 -23.38
CA GLN A 199 21.19 -14.69 -22.33
C GLN A 199 19.71 -14.91 -22.00
N THR A 200 19.28 -16.17 -21.96
CA THR A 200 17.96 -16.52 -21.43
C THR A 200 18.05 -16.71 -19.93
N LEU A 201 17.12 -16.09 -19.18
CA LEU A 201 16.89 -16.37 -17.77
C LEU A 201 15.49 -16.94 -17.62
N THR A 202 15.37 -18.11 -16.98
CA THR A 202 14.07 -18.76 -16.76
C THR A 202 13.42 -18.29 -15.46
N TRP A 203 12.09 -18.42 -15.39
CA TRP A 203 11.30 -18.12 -14.20
C TRP A 203 11.80 -18.88 -12.96
N TYR A 204 12.11 -20.17 -13.12
CA TYR A 204 12.58 -21.02 -12.02
C TYR A 204 14.04 -20.76 -11.63
N GLU A 205 14.90 -20.30 -12.54
CA GLU A 205 16.25 -19.85 -12.19
C GLU A 205 16.18 -18.57 -11.34
N ALA A 206 15.33 -17.61 -11.74
CA ALA A 206 15.11 -16.40 -10.96
C ALA A 206 14.51 -16.70 -9.57
N ALA A 207 13.67 -17.75 -9.46
CA ALA A 207 13.04 -18.16 -8.21
C ALA A 207 14.00 -18.68 -7.14
N LEU A 208 15.22 -19.11 -7.51
CA LEU A 208 16.20 -19.64 -6.55
C LEU A 208 16.73 -18.57 -5.58
N ASP A 209 16.71 -17.31 -6.03
CA ASP A 209 16.99 -16.12 -5.25
C ASP A 209 15.81 -15.14 -5.40
N PRO A 210 14.67 -15.42 -4.73
CA PRO A 210 13.39 -14.80 -5.05
C PRO A 210 13.36 -13.28 -4.87
N GLY A 211 14.17 -12.76 -3.93
CA GLY A 211 14.11 -11.35 -3.56
C GLY A 211 12.68 -10.87 -3.33
N TRP A 212 12.29 -9.78 -3.98
CA TRP A 212 10.97 -9.20 -3.84
C TRP A 212 9.90 -9.97 -4.64
N CYS A 213 9.12 -10.81 -3.95
CA CYS A 213 7.95 -11.49 -4.50
C CYS A 213 6.72 -10.59 -4.45
N LYS A 214 6.15 -10.26 -5.62
CA LYS A 214 4.95 -9.42 -5.71
C LYS A 214 4.13 -9.75 -6.96
N LEU A 215 2.81 -9.63 -6.87
CA LEU A 215 1.90 -9.68 -8.01
C LEU A 215 1.00 -8.43 -8.02
N ASP A 216 0.73 -7.88 -9.21
CA ASP A 216 -0.03 -6.64 -9.40
C ASP A 216 -1.22 -6.84 -10.36
N TRP A 217 -2.35 -6.22 -10.03
CA TRP A 217 -3.60 -6.25 -10.79
C TRP A 217 -4.23 -4.86 -10.88
N VAL A 218 -5.13 -4.70 -11.83
CA VAL A 218 -6.22 -3.72 -11.72
C VAL A 218 -7.51 -4.49 -11.45
N VAL A 219 -8.30 -4.02 -10.49
CA VAL A 219 -9.59 -4.62 -10.12
C VAL A 219 -10.69 -3.56 -10.26
N THR A 220 -11.87 -3.99 -10.71
CA THR A 220 -13.09 -3.19 -10.65
C THR A 220 -13.77 -3.42 -9.30
N ASP A 221 -14.27 -2.34 -8.70
CA ASP A 221 -15.22 -2.39 -7.58
C ASP A 221 -16.62 -1.98 -8.10
N PRO A 222 -17.50 -2.97 -8.39
CA PRO A 222 -18.83 -2.68 -8.90
C PRO A 222 -19.71 -1.89 -7.93
N GLN A 223 -19.48 -2.01 -6.62
CA GLN A 223 -20.30 -1.32 -5.61
C GLN A 223 -19.99 0.17 -5.56
N ARG A 224 -18.72 0.53 -5.77
CA ARG A 224 -18.26 1.93 -5.82
C ARG A 224 -18.18 2.49 -7.24
N LYS A 225 -18.41 1.66 -8.28
CA LYS A 225 -18.20 2.00 -9.69
C LYS A 225 -16.82 2.61 -9.94
N SER A 226 -15.79 1.99 -9.35
CA SER A 226 -14.42 2.51 -9.38
C SER A 226 -13.43 1.42 -9.73
N LEU A 227 -12.32 1.78 -10.35
CA LEU A 227 -11.15 0.94 -10.53
C LEU A 227 -10.17 1.18 -9.37
N SER A 228 -9.44 0.14 -8.98
CA SER A 228 -8.35 0.21 -8.02
C SER A 228 -7.20 -0.65 -8.52
N ASN A 229 -5.95 -0.20 -8.33
CA ASN A 229 -4.85 -1.15 -8.41
C ASN A 229 -4.94 -2.05 -7.18
N ALA A 230 -4.61 -3.32 -7.33
CA ALA A 230 -4.44 -4.24 -6.23
C ALA A 230 -3.06 -4.86 -6.33
N SER A 231 -2.39 -5.00 -5.21
CA SER A 231 -1.05 -5.56 -5.15
C SER A 231 -0.98 -6.60 -4.05
N ASN A 232 -0.24 -7.69 -4.26
CA ASN A 232 0.02 -8.67 -3.21
C ASN A 232 1.52 -8.88 -3.09
N VAL A 233 2.11 -8.39 -2.00
CA VAL A 233 3.49 -8.68 -1.61
C VAL A 233 3.49 -9.99 -0.85
N ILE A 234 4.30 -10.95 -1.28
CA ILE A 234 4.27 -12.31 -0.76
C ILE A 234 5.54 -12.55 0.02
N ASP A 235 5.43 -12.67 1.33
CA ASP A 235 6.51 -13.03 2.25
C ASP A 235 6.55 -14.56 2.36
N VAL A 236 7.55 -15.15 1.71
CA VAL A 236 7.61 -16.59 1.49
C VAL A 236 8.61 -17.23 2.43
N THR A 237 8.14 -18.19 3.23
CA THR A 237 9.00 -19.00 4.10
C THR A 237 9.07 -20.43 3.63
N TRP A 238 10.21 -21.08 3.87
CA TRP A 238 10.38 -22.51 3.72
C TRP A 238 10.38 -23.18 5.08
N GLU A 239 9.50 -24.18 5.25
CA GLU A 239 9.51 -25.11 6.37
C GLU A 239 10.23 -26.40 5.97
N ALA A 240 11.36 -26.65 6.62
CA ALA A 240 12.16 -27.85 6.46
C ALA A 240 11.51 -29.07 7.13
N PRO A 241 11.90 -30.31 6.78
CA PRO A 241 11.31 -31.52 7.37
C PRO A 241 11.49 -31.66 8.88
N ASP A 242 12.41 -30.93 9.49
CA ASP A 242 12.62 -30.86 10.94
C ASP A 242 11.75 -29.78 11.63
N GLY A 243 10.99 -29.00 10.85
CA GLY A 243 10.12 -27.94 11.30
C GLY A 243 10.78 -26.55 11.39
N GLU A 244 12.06 -26.40 10.99
CA GLU A 244 12.69 -25.09 10.90
C GLU A 244 12.01 -24.24 9.81
N ILE A 245 11.72 -22.97 10.12
CA ILE A 245 11.11 -22.02 9.18
C ILE A 245 12.12 -20.92 8.87
N VAL A 246 12.39 -20.72 7.58
CA VAL A 246 13.38 -19.76 7.09
C VAL A 246 12.78 -18.91 5.95
N PRO A 247 12.88 -17.57 5.97
CA PRO A 247 12.46 -16.73 4.86
C PRO A 247 13.30 -17.03 3.61
N LEU A 248 12.66 -17.15 2.45
CA LEU A 248 13.34 -17.52 1.21
C LEU A 248 14.23 -16.40 0.65
N ASP A 249 13.90 -15.14 0.92
CA ASP A 249 14.67 -13.95 0.55
C ASP A 249 15.65 -13.49 1.66
N GLY A 250 15.63 -14.18 2.81
CA GLY A 250 16.49 -13.89 3.95
C GLY A 250 15.95 -12.83 4.92
N TYR A 251 14.72 -12.34 4.74
CA TYR A 251 14.08 -11.38 5.65
C TYR A 251 12.63 -11.75 5.92
N LEU A 252 12.18 -11.60 7.18
CA LEU A 252 10.78 -11.84 7.54
C LEU A 252 10.15 -10.51 7.94
N ASP A 253 9.11 -10.08 7.23
CA ASP A 253 8.50 -8.76 7.46
C ASP A 253 7.70 -8.73 8.77
N ALA A 254 7.79 -7.59 9.45
CA ALA A 254 7.05 -7.31 10.67
C ALA A 254 5.55 -7.07 10.40
N TYR A 255 4.69 -7.41 11.37
CA TYR A 255 3.23 -7.47 11.19
C TYR A 255 2.43 -6.28 11.78
N PHE A 256 3.10 -5.20 12.19
CA PHE A 256 2.50 -4.12 13.00
C PHE A 256 1.39 -3.29 12.31
N GLN A 257 1.11 -3.57 11.03
CA GLN A 257 0.06 -2.94 10.24
C GLN A 257 -0.86 -3.95 9.54
N GLU A 258 -0.70 -5.25 9.77
CA GLU A 258 -1.45 -6.24 9.01
C GLU A 258 -2.88 -6.42 9.56
N VAL A 259 -3.86 -6.50 8.65
CA VAL A 259 -5.24 -6.92 8.96
C VAL A 259 -5.57 -8.18 8.17
N TYR A 260 -5.56 -9.31 8.85
CA TYR A 260 -5.85 -10.62 8.29
C TYR A 260 -7.33 -10.78 8.01
N LEU A 261 -7.61 -11.35 6.85
CA LEU A 261 -8.95 -11.35 6.29
C LEU A 261 -9.76 -12.57 6.70
N GLU A 262 -9.14 -13.69 7.04
CA GLU A 262 -9.86 -14.91 7.44
C GLU A 262 -9.36 -15.43 8.79
N ALA A 263 -10.29 -15.84 9.66
CA ALA A 263 -9.94 -16.32 11.00
C ALA A 263 -9.14 -17.63 10.96
N ASP A 264 -9.36 -18.42 9.90
CA ASP A 264 -8.65 -19.67 9.64
C ASP A 264 -7.16 -19.45 9.34
N ASP A 265 -6.74 -18.21 9.07
CA ASP A 265 -5.33 -17.82 8.84
C ASP A 265 -4.54 -17.67 10.14
N LEU A 266 -5.23 -17.56 11.29
CA LEU A 266 -4.60 -17.30 12.59
C LEU A 266 -3.51 -18.32 12.96
N PRO A 267 -3.69 -19.65 12.75
CA PRO A 267 -2.63 -20.63 13.01
C PRO A 267 -1.38 -20.39 12.15
N THR A 268 -1.55 -20.09 10.86
CA THR A 268 -0.43 -19.79 9.94
C THR A 268 0.30 -18.53 10.37
N PHE A 269 -0.45 -17.47 10.69
CA PHE A 269 0.09 -16.23 11.24
C PHE A 269 0.90 -16.48 12.50
N THR A 270 0.31 -17.10 13.54
CA THR A 270 0.96 -17.37 14.82
C THR A 270 2.23 -18.20 14.66
N LYS A 271 2.21 -19.18 13.75
CA LYS A 271 3.37 -20.01 13.45
C LYS A 271 4.53 -19.19 12.87
N VAL A 272 4.27 -18.36 11.86
CA VAL A 272 5.32 -17.60 11.17
C VAL A 272 5.85 -16.47 12.04
N VAL A 273 4.99 -15.74 12.75
CA VAL A 273 5.42 -14.54 13.50
C VAL A 273 6.33 -14.84 14.69
N GLN A 274 6.31 -16.08 15.20
CA GLN A 274 7.25 -16.55 16.23
C GLN A 274 8.72 -16.53 15.77
N HIS A 275 8.96 -16.43 14.46
CA HIS A 275 10.28 -16.35 13.86
C HIS A 275 10.68 -14.91 13.46
N VAL A 276 9.83 -13.91 13.75
CA VAL A 276 10.18 -12.49 13.56
C VAL A 276 11.20 -12.07 14.62
N SER A 277 12.19 -11.27 14.24
CA SER A 277 13.23 -10.77 15.14
C SER A 277 12.65 -9.96 16.30
N ASP A 278 13.24 -10.06 17.49
CA ASP A 278 12.89 -9.21 18.64
C ASP A 278 13.14 -7.72 18.34
N ASP A 279 14.10 -7.40 17.45
CA ASP A 279 14.43 -6.03 17.03
C ASP A 279 13.58 -5.54 15.83
N ALA A 280 12.62 -6.35 15.35
CA ALA A 280 11.89 -6.06 14.11
C ALA A 280 11.07 -4.77 14.17
N LEU A 281 10.63 -4.34 15.36
CA LEU A 281 9.92 -3.06 15.52
C LEU A 281 10.86 -1.86 15.28
N ASP A 282 12.05 -1.89 15.87
CA ASP A 282 13.02 -0.80 15.75
C ASP A 282 13.53 -0.70 14.31
N GLU A 283 13.90 -1.83 13.70
CA GLU A 283 14.29 -1.89 12.28
C GLU A 283 13.17 -1.38 11.35
N TYR A 284 11.91 -1.72 11.66
CA TYR A 284 10.77 -1.26 10.90
C TYR A 284 10.57 0.26 11.01
N VAL A 285 10.70 0.82 12.22
CA VAL A 285 10.62 2.27 12.44
C VAL A 285 11.76 2.99 11.72
N GLU A 286 13.00 2.50 11.83
CA GLU A 286 14.17 3.07 11.13
C GLU A 286 13.96 3.12 9.61
N ARG A 287 13.48 2.02 9.01
CA ARG A 287 13.12 1.97 7.58
C ARG A 287 12.07 3.03 7.21
N LEU A 288 11.05 3.22 8.05
CA LEU A 288 10.04 4.24 7.81
C LEU A 288 10.63 5.65 7.90
N GLU A 289 11.54 5.91 8.84
CA GLU A 289 12.24 7.20 8.96
C GLU A 289 13.09 7.50 7.72
N GLU A 290 13.76 6.51 7.14
CA GLU A 290 14.48 6.66 5.89
C GLU A 290 13.57 7.05 4.71
N GLU A 291 12.40 6.40 4.60
CA GLU A 291 11.40 6.76 3.60
C GLU A 291 10.85 8.18 3.84
N VAL A 292 10.58 8.56 5.10
CA VAL A 292 10.21 9.95 5.44
C VAL A 292 11.29 10.93 4.98
N ARG A 293 12.55 10.68 5.32
CA ARG A 293 13.68 11.53 4.93
C ARG A 293 13.78 11.68 3.43
N LYS A 294 13.63 10.58 2.67
CA LYS A 294 13.59 10.59 1.20
C LYS A 294 12.45 11.47 0.68
N TYR A 295 11.23 11.35 1.23
CA TYR A 295 10.08 12.15 0.80
C TYR A 295 10.11 13.60 1.26
N LEU A 296 10.95 13.95 2.23
CA LEU A 296 11.14 15.35 2.66
C LEU A 296 12.32 16.04 1.97
N THR A 297 13.22 15.30 1.31
CA THR A 297 14.47 15.86 0.76
C THR A 297 14.73 15.55 -0.72
N LYS A 298 14.61 14.28 -1.14
CA LYS A 298 14.98 13.83 -2.49
C LYS A 298 13.80 13.78 -3.45
N GLN A 299 12.64 13.37 -2.95
CA GLN A 299 11.41 13.19 -3.72
C GLN A 299 10.25 13.84 -2.98
N VAL A 300 10.23 15.17 -2.94
CA VAL A 300 9.34 15.96 -2.07
C VAL A 300 7.88 15.52 -2.22
N ASN A 301 7.35 14.88 -1.18
CA ASN A 301 5.98 14.39 -1.12
C ASN A 301 5.47 14.35 0.34
N TYR A 302 4.83 15.42 0.78
CA TYR A 302 4.48 15.60 2.19
C TYR A 302 3.38 14.66 2.66
N GLY A 303 2.41 14.27 1.82
CA GLY A 303 1.42 13.28 2.28
C GLY A 303 1.95 11.85 2.22
N LYS A 304 2.90 11.49 1.35
CA LYS A 304 3.64 10.21 1.50
C LYS A 304 4.43 10.21 2.80
N ALA A 305 5.10 11.31 3.13
CA ALA A 305 5.78 11.47 4.43
C ALA A 305 4.79 11.36 5.60
N ALA A 306 3.64 12.03 5.53
CA ALA A 306 2.59 11.98 6.56
C ALA A 306 2.09 10.55 6.83
N LYS A 307 1.85 9.75 5.79
CA LYS A 307 1.43 8.34 5.95
C LYS A 307 2.46 7.52 6.76
N ARG A 308 3.77 7.76 6.53
CA ARG A 308 4.84 7.07 7.29
C ARG A 308 5.01 7.67 8.68
N MET A 309 4.89 8.99 8.82
CA MET A 309 4.90 9.68 10.12
C MET A 309 3.79 9.18 11.04
N TYR A 310 2.58 8.97 10.53
CA TYR A 310 1.49 8.38 11.31
C TYR A 310 1.93 7.06 11.97
N ASN A 311 2.51 6.15 11.17
CA ASN A 311 2.99 4.87 11.67
C ASN A 311 4.12 5.02 12.68
N ILE A 312 5.12 5.85 12.38
CA ILE A 312 6.24 6.12 13.29
C ILE A 312 5.72 6.69 14.61
N PHE A 313 4.84 7.70 14.56
CA PHE A 313 4.31 8.35 15.75
C PHE A 313 3.45 7.39 16.58
N ARG A 314 2.65 6.55 15.94
CA ARG A 314 1.86 5.51 16.60
C ARG A 314 2.76 4.50 17.32
N LEU A 315 3.82 4.04 16.66
CA LEU A 315 4.73 2.99 17.15
C LEU A 315 5.78 3.51 18.16
N SER A 316 6.12 4.80 18.12
CA SER A 316 7.11 5.45 19.00
C SER A 316 6.51 6.15 20.23
N GLY A 317 5.20 6.01 20.47
CA GLY A 317 4.53 6.62 21.62
C GLY A 317 4.10 8.08 21.43
N ARG A 318 4.28 8.66 20.23
CA ARG A 318 3.84 10.04 19.91
C ARG A 318 2.37 10.07 19.48
N HIS A 319 1.49 9.55 20.33
CA HIS A 319 0.10 9.27 19.99
C HIS A 319 -0.70 10.54 19.60
N LEU A 320 -0.37 11.70 20.17
CA LEU A 320 -1.02 12.96 19.80
C LEU A 320 -0.71 13.40 18.37
N ASP A 321 0.56 13.29 17.97
CA ASP A 321 0.97 13.60 16.61
C ASP A 321 0.36 12.59 15.64
N ALA A 322 0.29 11.31 16.03
CA ALA A 322 -0.38 10.28 15.23
C ALA A 322 -1.89 10.55 15.08
N ALA A 323 -2.59 10.92 16.15
CA ALA A 323 -4.01 11.28 16.10
C ALA A 323 -4.24 12.48 15.17
N TYR A 324 -3.44 13.55 15.30
CA TYR A 324 -3.54 14.71 14.41
C TYR A 324 -3.32 14.33 12.93
N VAL A 325 -2.28 13.55 12.64
CA VAL A 325 -2.00 13.10 11.27
C VAL A 325 -3.12 12.21 10.74
N ARG A 326 -3.70 11.34 11.58
CA ARG A 326 -4.86 10.51 11.22
C ARG A 326 -6.05 11.36 10.78
N GLU A 327 -6.42 12.38 11.56
CA GLU A 327 -7.53 13.27 11.23
C GLU A 327 -7.24 14.16 10.00
N LEU A 328 -5.98 14.52 9.75
CA LEU A 328 -5.60 15.25 8.54
C LEU A 328 -5.98 14.49 7.25
N PHE A 329 -6.07 13.16 7.28
CA PHE A 329 -6.48 12.36 6.12
C PHE A 329 -8.00 12.29 5.90
N ASP A 330 -8.80 12.69 6.88
CA ASP A 330 -10.25 12.80 6.76
C ASP A 330 -10.70 14.14 6.17
N GLU A 331 -9.78 15.10 6.04
CA GLU A 331 -10.06 16.40 5.44
C GLU A 331 -10.56 16.26 4.00
N PRO A 332 -11.61 17.00 3.60
CA PRO A 332 -12.11 16.99 2.22
C PRO A 332 -11.03 17.21 1.16
N ALA A 333 -9.99 17.99 1.47
CA ALA A 333 -8.87 18.26 0.58
C ALA A 333 -8.00 17.01 0.26
N THR A 334 -8.12 15.92 1.02
CA THR A 334 -7.40 14.67 0.73
C THR A 334 -7.95 13.96 -0.50
N ILE A 335 -9.14 14.35 -0.98
CA ILE A 335 -9.72 13.91 -2.25
C ILE A 335 -8.79 14.13 -3.44
N LEU A 336 -7.88 15.09 -3.32
CA LEU A 336 -6.87 15.39 -4.32
C LEU A 336 -5.85 14.26 -4.52
N TYR A 337 -5.66 13.39 -3.52
CA TYR A 337 -4.92 12.14 -3.72
C TYR A 337 -5.64 11.18 -4.67
N GLN A 338 -6.98 11.21 -4.73
CA GLN A 338 -7.76 10.39 -5.68
C GLN A 338 -7.44 10.75 -7.12
N VAL A 339 -7.22 12.04 -7.42
CA VAL A 339 -6.87 12.51 -8.77
C VAL A 339 -5.57 11.89 -9.24
N TRP A 340 -4.57 11.76 -8.35
CA TRP A 340 -3.31 11.12 -8.71
C TRP A 340 -3.46 9.63 -8.99
N SER A 341 -4.12 8.89 -8.08
CA SER A 341 -4.36 7.45 -8.24
C SER A 341 -5.19 7.17 -9.48
N LEU A 342 -6.27 7.92 -9.71
CA LEU A 342 -7.11 7.81 -10.89
C LEU A 342 -6.28 7.96 -12.16
N ILE A 343 -5.41 8.97 -12.26
CA ILE A 343 -4.65 9.16 -13.50
C ILE A 343 -3.71 7.98 -13.77
N SER A 344 -3.07 7.42 -12.74
CA SER A 344 -2.26 6.20 -12.92
C SER A 344 -3.12 5.00 -13.33
N THR A 345 -4.29 4.84 -12.73
CA THR A 345 -5.22 3.75 -13.07
C THR A 345 -5.80 3.91 -14.49
N LEU A 346 -6.03 5.14 -14.94
CA LEU A 346 -6.45 5.46 -16.31
C LEU A 346 -5.37 5.12 -17.34
N ASP A 347 -4.11 5.39 -17.04
CA ASP A 347 -3.00 5.02 -17.92
C ASP A 347 -2.93 3.48 -18.07
N ASN A 348 -3.01 2.75 -16.96
CA ASN A 348 -3.05 1.28 -16.94
C ASN A 348 -4.27 0.72 -17.69
N ALA A 349 -5.45 1.31 -17.50
CA ALA A 349 -6.70 0.86 -18.12
C ALA A 349 -6.83 1.21 -19.61
N THR A 350 -5.94 2.05 -20.16
CA THR A 350 -5.94 2.43 -21.59
C THR A 350 -4.78 1.83 -22.38
N GLN A 351 -4.00 0.92 -21.77
CA GLN A 351 -2.97 0.16 -22.46
C GLN A 351 -3.58 -0.78 -23.53
N PRO A 352 -2.88 -1.02 -24.65
CA PRO A 352 -3.33 -1.96 -25.68
C PRO A 352 -3.62 -3.35 -25.11
N GLY A 353 -4.84 -3.87 -25.35
CA GLY A 353 -5.26 -5.17 -24.83
C GLY A 353 -5.86 -5.14 -23.41
N SER A 354 -6.09 -3.97 -22.82
CA SER A 354 -6.86 -3.87 -21.57
C SER A 354 -8.27 -4.42 -21.73
N SER A 355 -8.69 -5.23 -20.77
CA SER A 355 -10.05 -5.78 -20.64
C SER A 355 -11.00 -4.82 -19.91
N ILE A 356 -10.48 -3.73 -19.37
CA ILE A 356 -11.24 -2.78 -18.56
C ILE A 356 -12.15 -1.94 -19.48
N PRO A 357 -13.47 -1.90 -19.21
CA PRO A 357 -14.38 -1.08 -20.02
C PRO A 357 -14.03 0.41 -19.91
N ILE A 358 -13.83 1.07 -21.07
CA ILE A 358 -13.55 2.51 -21.11
C ILE A 358 -14.66 3.36 -20.46
N ASP A 359 -15.89 2.86 -20.45
CA ASP A 359 -17.00 3.54 -19.79
C ASP A 359 -16.86 3.52 -18.25
N ALA A 360 -16.28 2.46 -17.66
CA ALA A 360 -15.99 2.42 -16.23
C ALA A 360 -14.91 3.45 -15.84
N VAL A 361 -13.91 3.62 -16.71
CA VAL A 361 -12.88 4.66 -16.63
C VAL A 361 -13.51 6.07 -16.66
N ARG A 362 -14.46 6.31 -17.57
CA ARG A 362 -15.17 7.59 -17.71
C ARG A 362 -16.05 7.89 -16.50
N ASP A 363 -16.82 6.91 -16.05
CA ASP A 363 -17.69 7.04 -14.87
C ASP A 363 -16.88 7.43 -13.63
N GLN A 364 -15.68 6.86 -13.46
CA GLN A 364 -14.81 7.20 -12.33
C GLN A 364 -14.24 8.63 -12.43
N ALA A 365 -13.87 9.09 -13.62
CA ALA A 365 -13.44 10.47 -13.84
C ALA A 365 -14.57 11.48 -13.57
N ASP A 366 -15.79 11.18 -14.01
CA ASP A 366 -16.96 12.03 -13.78
C ASP A 366 -17.34 12.08 -12.28
N ALA A 367 -17.31 10.93 -11.60
CA ALA A 367 -17.56 10.86 -10.16
C ALA A 367 -16.52 11.65 -9.36
N LEU A 368 -15.25 11.64 -9.78
CA LEU A 368 -14.19 12.41 -9.14
C LEU A 368 -14.37 13.92 -9.34
N MET A 369 -14.74 14.36 -10.55
CA MET A 369 -15.00 15.79 -10.80
C MET A 369 -16.11 16.33 -9.90
N ILE A 370 -17.22 15.60 -9.77
CA ILE A 370 -18.33 16.00 -8.89
C ILE A 370 -17.85 16.11 -7.43
N GLN A 371 -17.04 15.14 -7.00
CA GLN A 371 -16.45 15.08 -5.68
C GLN A 371 -15.54 16.28 -5.39
N VAL A 372 -14.65 16.64 -6.33
CA VAL A 372 -13.79 17.82 -6.23
C VAL A 372 -14.62 19.11 -6.11
N ILE A 373 -15.66 19.27 -6.93
CA ILE A 373 -16.60 20.42 -6.89
C ILE A 373 -17.32 20.52 -5.54
N GLN A 374 -17.63 19.39 -4.91
CA GLN A 374 -18.34 19.37 -3.64
C GLN A 374 -17.45 19.67 -2.43
N MET A 375 -16.15 19.39 -2.55
CA MET A 375 -15.23 19.32 -1.42
C MET A 375 -14.22 20.47 -1.38
N LEU A 376 -14.02 21.16 -2.50
CA LEU A 376 -13.12 22.31 -2.61
C LEU A 376 -13.92 23.53 -3.00
N ASP A 377 -13.41 24.71 -2.62
CA ASP A 377 -13.99 26.00 -2.98
C ASP A 377 -12.92 26.90 -3.61
N GLY A 378 -13.33 27.78 -4.53
CA GLY A 378 -12.50 28.88 -5.01
C GLY A 378 -11.57 28.53 -6.19
N GLU A 379 -10.40 29.18 -6.27
CA GLU A 379 -9.50 29.04 -7.42
C GLU A 379 -8.90 27.63 -7.54
N GLU A 380 -8.65 26.96 -6.42
CA GLU A 380 -8.12 25.59 -6.36
C GLU A 380 -9.08 24.57 -6.98
N GLU A 381 -10.37 24.65 -6.62
CA GLU A 381 -11.45 23.85 -7.21
C GLU A 381 -11.49 24.03 -8.73
N ALA A 382 -11.51 25.29 -9.20
CA ALA A 382 -11.60 25.62 -10.62
C ALA A 382 -10.42 25.05 -11.43
N GLU A 383 -9.20 25.10 -10.88
CA GLU A 383 -8.02 24.57 -11.53
C GLU A 383 -8.03 23.04 -11.64
N ILE A 384 -8.44 22.33 -10.59
CA ILE A 384 -8.46 20.86 -10.54
C ILE A 384 -9.57 20.31 -11.43
N VAL A 385 -10.76 20.92 -11.39
CA VAL A 385 -11.86 20.58 -12.29
C VAL A 385 -11.45 20.80 -13.75
N SER A 386 -10.75 21.90 -14.06
CA SER A 386 -10.22 22.16 -15.41
C SER A 386 -9.22 21.08 -15.87
N ALA A 387 -8.35 20.62 -14.97
CA ALA A 387 -7.42 19.53 -15.23
C ALA A 387 -8.13 18.19 -15.49
N LEU A 388 -9.11 17.84 -14.67
CA LEU A 388 -9.93 16.62 -14.84
C LEU A 388 -10.79 16.66 -16.12
N LEU A 389 -11.35 17.81 -16.48
CA LEU A 389 -12.08 17.99 -17.74
C LEU A 389 -11.16 17.85 -18.96
N SER A 390 -9.91 18.29 -18.86
CA SER A 390 -8.92 18.11 -19.91
C SER A 390 -8.55 16.64 -20.08
N LEU A 391 -8.32 15.92 -18.97
CA LEU A 391 -8.12 14.47 -18.96
C LEU A 391 -9.31 13.73 -19.59
N ARG A 392 -10.55 14.10 -19.24
CA ARG A 392 -11.77 13.53 -19.86
C ARG A 392 -11.78 13.71 -21.37
N ARG A 393 -11.47 14.90 -21.88
CA ARG A 393 -11.40 15.16 -23.33
C ARG A 393 -10.36 14.29 -24.03
N THR A 394 -9.23 14.01 -23.39
CA THR A 394 -8.23 13.09 -23.96
C THR A 394 -8.72 11.63 -24.05
N LEU A 395 -9.78 11.24 -23.34
CA LEU A 395 -10.43 9.92 -23.46
C LEU A 395 -11.45 9.84 -24.61
N GLU A 396 -11.77 10.96 -25.26
CA GLU A 396 -12.71 11.03 -26.40
C GLU A 396 -11.99 10.87 -27.76
N ASP A 397 -10.71 11.26 -27.84
CA ASP A 397 -9.87 11.11 -29.04
C ASP A 397 -8.97 9.87 -28.94
N GLN A 398 -9.42 8.73 -29.49
CA GLN A 398 -8.66 7.46 -29.46
C GLN A 398 -7.40 7.44 -30.37
N ASP A 399 -7.13 8.49 -31.15
CA ASP A 399 -6.11 8.49 -32.22
C ASP A 399 -4.88 9.40 -31.96
N ALA A 400 -4.72 10.01 -30.78
CA ALA A 400 -3.62 10.95 -30.51
C ALA A 400 -2.71 10.49 -29.38
N GLY A 401 -1.54 9.94 -29.74
CA GLY A 401 -0.46 9.51 -28.83
C GLY A 401 0.22 10.62 -28.00
N GLU A 402 1.53 10.83 -28.15
CA GLU A 402 2.46 11.61 -27.28
C GLU A 402 1.96 12.96 -26.72
N ARG A 403 1.02 13.65 -27.39
CA ARG A 403 0.43 14.92 -26.91
C ARG A 403 -0.45 14.72 -25.67
N ARG A 404 -1.06 13.52 -25.51
CA ARG A 404 -1.83 13.08 -24.34
C ARG A 404 -0.98 13.05 -23.07
N THR A 405 0.24 12.53 -23.16
CA THR A 405 1.13 12.34 -22.02
C THR A 405 1.55 13.66 -21.37
N ALA A 406 1.94 14.66 -22.17
CA ALA A 406 2.43 15.94 -21.63
C ALA A 406 1.34 16.79 -20.93
N GLU A 407 0.11 16.80 -21.46
CA GLU A 407 -1.01 17.53 -20.86
C GLU A 407 -1.49 16.86 -19.57
N VAL A 408 -1.52 15.53 -19.56
CA VAL A 408 -1.84 14.72 -18.38
C VAL A 408 -0.77 14.88 -17.31
N GLU A 409 0.52 14.82 -17.66
CA GLU A 409 1.63 15.08 -16.74
C GLU A 409 1.58 16.50 -16.14
N ALA A 410 1.23 17.51 -16.95
CA ALA A 410 1.10 18.88 -16.46
C ALA A 410 -0.09 19.05 -15.49
N ALA A 411 -1.20 18.35 -15.72
CA ALA A 411 -2.34 18.28 -14.80
C ALA A 411 -1.94 17.56 -13.49
N GLN A 412 -1.28 16.39 -13.59
CA GLN A 412 -0.78 15.63 -12.45
C GLN A 412 0.14 16.47 -11.57
N ASN A 413 1.14 17.12 -12.15
CA ASN A 413 2.13 17.90 -11.42
C ASN A 413 1.50 19.05 -10.62
N ARG A 414 0.46 19.70 -11.18
CA ARG A 414 -0.25 20.78 -10.48
C ARG A 414 -1.03 20.27 -9.27
N VAL A 415 -1.79 19.19 -9.43
CA VAL A 415 -2.52 18.56 -8.34
C VAL A 415 -1.56 18.10 -7.23
N ILE A 416 -0.44 17.45 -7.61
CA ILE A 416 0.59 17.02 -6.66
C ILE A 416 1.12 18.21 -5.85
N ASN A 417 1.40 19.34 -6.50
CA ASN A 417 1.92 20.52 -5.82
C ASN A 417 0.92 21.12 -4.81
N LEU A 418 -0.37 21.14 -5.16
CA LEU A 418 -1.41 21.62 -4.26
C LEU A 418 -1.55 20.70 -3.04
N VAL A 419 -1.62 19.38 -3.26
CA VAL A 419 -1.66 18.37 -2.20
C VAL A 419 -0.44 18.48 -1.29
N ASN A 420 0.76 18.55 -1.88
CA ASN A 420 1.98 18.70 -1.12
C ASN A 420 2.00 19.98 -0.28
N THR A 421 1.47 21.08 -0.81
CA THR A 421 1.35 22.36 -0.09
C THR A 421 0.38 22.24 1.07
N PHE A 422 -0.80 21.66 0.85
CA PHE A 422 -1.78 21.38 1.90
C PHE A 422 -1.17 20.56 3.03
N PHE A 423 -0.57 19.41 2.73
CA PHE A 423 0.03 18.56 3.76
C PHE A 423 1.20 19.25 4.48
N ARG A 424 2.08 19.94 3.74
CA ARG A 424 3.18 20.70 4.35
C ARG A 424 2.65 21.71 5.37
N ASP A 425 1.73 22.57 4.95
CA ASP A 425 1.26 23.68 5.78
C ASP A 425 0.54 23.16 7.03
N LYS A 426 -0.23 22.06 6.90
CA LYS A 426 -0.94 21.41 8.01
C LYS A 426 -0.01 20.67 8.96
N LEU A 427 1.03 19.99 8.45
CA LEU A 427 2.02 19.29 9.29
C LEU A 427 2.94 20.28 10.00
N GLU A 428 3.47 21.27 9.30
CA GLU A 428 4.36 22.29 9.88
C GLU A 428 3.63 23.27 10.80
N GLY A 429 2.30 23.35 10.68
CA GLY A 429 1.42 24.06 11.60
C GLY A 429 1.39 23.50 13.02
N VAL A 430 1.82 22.25 13.22
CA VAL A 430 1.94 21.59 14.52
C VAL A 430 3.40 21.60 14.95
N PRO A 431 3.77 22.28 16.06
CA PRO A 431 5.17 22.48 16.44
C PRO A 431 6.00 21.19 16.57
N THR A 432 5.45 20.16 17.21
CA THR A 432 6.10 18.85 17.43
C THR A 432 6.36 18.09 16.13
N ILE A 433 5.43 18.17 15.17
CA ILE A 433 5.57 17.56 13.85
C ILE A 433 6.59 18.36 13.01
N ARG A 434 6.53 19.70 13.08
CA ARG A 434 7.51 20.56 12.41
C ARG A 434 8.94 20.31 12.88
N GLU A 435 9.15 20.17 14.19
CA GLU A 435 10.46 19.84 14.76
C GLU A 435 10.97 18.50 14.24
N TYR A 436 10.09 17.51 14.15
CA TYR A 436 10.42 16.21 13.57
C TYR A 436 10.77 16.30 12.08
N ILE A 437 10.01 17.07 11.29
CA ILE A 437 10.29 17.33 9.87
C ILE A 437 11.68 17.95 9.70
N ARG A 438 11.99 18.99 10.47
CA ARG A 438 13.31 19.67 10.43
C ARG A 438 14.45 18.71 10.77
N ALA A 439 14.28 17.89 11.81
CA ALA A 439 15.26 16.88 12.18
C ALA A 439 15.51 15.90 11.03
N MET A 440 14.46 15.46 10.35
CA MET A 440 14.57 14.55 9.18
C MET A 440 15.22 15.22 7.97
N GLN A 441 15.05 16.53 7.78
CA GLN A 441 15.68 17.31 6.73
C GLN A 441 17.14 17.71 7.05
N GLY A 442 17.60 17.50 8.29
CA GLY A 442 18.93 17.90 8.74
C GLY A 442 19.04 19.40 9.04
N GLU A 443 17.91 20.08 9.27
CA GLU A 443 17.88 21.48 9.70
C GLU A 443 18.09 21.57 11.23
N PRO A 444 18.93 22.50 11.73
CA PRO A 444 19.06 22.71 13.17
C PRO A 444 17.72 23.19 13.76
N ALA A 445 17.35 22.65 14.93
CA ALA A 445 16.08 22.91 15.62
C ALA A 445 15.82 24.40 15.88
#